data_AF-A0A9X4MVD0-F1
#
_entry.id   AF-A0A9X4MVD0-F1
#
_cell.length_a   1.000
_cell.length_b   1.000
_cell.length_c   1.000
_cell.angle_alpha   90.00
_cell.angle_beta   90.00
_cell.angle_gamma   90.00
#
_symmetry.space_group_name_H-M   'P 1'
#
loop_
_entity.id
_entity.type
_entity.pdbx_description
1 polymer ?
#
loop_
_entity_poly.entity_id
_entity_poly.type
_entity_poly.pdbx_seq_one_letter_code
_entity_poly.pdbx_strand_id
1 'polypeptide(L)'
;MMNTKELSQTRQNIFCRNPYLTLFVYALLMTVISYISINTNSQIYDYPFHMARIVGLAQLIANGDLLPNLNFLFTHGSGYAVPMFYGNGVLYIPALVYLVTRVGTVAFASYAFIIMWATATTSYFCLL
;
A
#
# COMPACT_ATOMS: atom_id res chain seq x y z
N MET A 1 1.46 -12.76 -46.96
CA MET A 1 2.81 -12.72 -46.37
C MET A 1 2.93 -11.40 -45.62
N MET A 2 2.90 -11.43 -44.30
CA MET A 2 2.79 -10.24 -43.44
C MET A 2 4.14 -9.51 -43.38
N ASN A 3 4.15 -8.17 -43.47
CA ASN A 3 5.36 -7.35 -43.53
C ASN A 3 6.18 -7.48 -42.23
N THR A 4 7.51 -7.49 -42.30
CA THR A 4 8.40 -7.56 -41.12
C THR A 4 8.16 -6.45 -40.10
N LYS A 5 7.65 -5.29 -40.53
CA LYS A 5 7.18 -4.22 -39.62
C LYS A 5 5.90 -4.59 -38.87
N GLU A 6 4.96 -5.32 -39.49
CA GLU A 6 3.75 -5.81 -38.83
C GLU A 6 4.05 -6.96 -37.86
N LEU A 7 5.00 -7.84 -38.20
CA LEU A 7 5.52 -8.87 -37.29
C LEU A 7 6.23 -8.26 -36.06
N SER A 8 6.95 -7.15 -36.24
CA SER A 8 7.57 -6.37 -35.16
C SER A 8 6.52 -5.67 -34.26
N GLN A 9 5.51 -5.04 -34.87
CA GLN A 9 4.40 -4.41 -34.16
C GLN A 9 3.59 -5.42 -33.32
N THR A 10 3.39 -6.62 -33.85
CA THR A 10 2.66 -7.73 -33.19
C THR A 10 3.49 -8.39 -32.09
N ARG A 11 4.82 -8.32 -32.16
CA ARG A 11 5.79 -8.78 -31.15
C ARG A 11 6.13 -7.73 -30.09
N GLN A 12 5.37 -6.65 -29.95
CA GLN A 12 5.49 -5.83 -28.75
C GLN A 12 5.14 -6.70 -27.53
N ASN A 13 6.16 -7.00 -26.72
CA ASN A 13 6.02 -7.77 -25.48
C ASN A 13 4.80 -7.28 -24.70
N ILE A 14 4.01 -8.19 -24.13
CA ILE A 14 2.82 -7.83 -23.32
C ILE A 14 3.21 -6.81 -22.23
N PHE A 15 4.43 -6.94 -21.70
CA PHE A 15 5.09 -6.03 -20.77
C PHE A 15 5.23 -4.58 -21.29
N CYS A 16 5.48 -4.39 -22.58
CA CYS A 16 5.63 -3.07 -23.21
C CYS A 16 4.29 -2.48 -23.66
N ARG A 17 3.28 -3.33 -23.92
CA ARG A 17 1.98 -2.88 -24.42
C ARG A 17 1.14 -2.20 -23.34
N ASN A 18 1.24 -2.67 -22.09
CA ASN A 18 0.60 -2.02 -20.94
C ASN A 18 1.52 -2.08 -19.70
N PRO A 19 2.47 -1.14 -19.58
CA PRO A 19 3.43 -1.15 -18.47
C PRO A 19 2.75 -0.96 -17.12
N TYR A 20 1.69 -0.15 -17.03
CA TYR A 20 0.97 0.08 -15.77
C TYR A 20 0.31 -1.18 -15.21
N LEU A 21 -0.38 -1.93 -16.07
CA LEU A 21 -0.99 -3.21 -15.68
C LEU A 21 0.08 -4.22 -15.26
N THR A 22 1.18 -4.26 -16.00
CA THR A 22 2.32 -5.12 -15.69
C THR A 22 2.91 -4.81 -14.31
N LEU A 23 3.14 -3.54 -14.01
CA LEU A 23 3.69 -3.09 -12.71
C LEU A 23 2.70 -3.33 -11.56
N PHE A 24 1.41 -3.16 -11.81
CA PHE A 24 0.36 -3.49 -10.83
C PHE A 24 0.36 -4.98 -10.50
N VAL A 25 0.35 -5.85 -11.52
CA VAL A 25 0.40 -7.32 -11.32
C VAL A 25 1.69 -7.72 -10.62
N TYR A 26 2.83 -7.13 -11.00
CA TYR A 26 4.10 -7.33 -10.31
C TYR A 26 4.00 -6.98 -8.82
N ALA A 27 3.51 -5.78 -8.48
CA ALA A 27 3.37 -5.35 -7.09
C ALA A 27 2.42 -6.26 -6.30
N LEU A 28 1.33 -6.71 -6.92
CA LEU A 28 0.38 -7.63 -6.30
C LEU A 28 1.02 -8.98 -6.00
N LEU A 29 1.71 -9.57 -6.99
CA LEU A 29 2.43 -10.84 -6.83
C LEU A 29 3.49 -10.75 -5.74
N MET A 30 4.30 -9.68 -5.74
CA MET A 30 5.34 -9.47 -4.72
C MET A 30 4.75 -9.31 -3.32
N THR A 31 3.59 -8.64 -3.20
CA THR A 31 2.89 -8.51 -1.92
C THR A 31 2.40 -9.88 -1.42
N VAL A 32 1.81 -10.69 -2.31
CA VAL A 32 1.31 -12.03 -1.95
C VAL A 32 2.46 -12.94 -1.52
N ILE A 33 3.55 -12.99 -2.30
CA ILE A 33 4.74 -13.78 -1.97
C ILE A 33 5.35 -13.33 -0.63
N SER A 34 5.35 -12.03 -0.37
CA SER A 34 5.94 -11.45 0.84
C SER A 34 4.97 -11.38 2.02
N TYR A 35 3.74 -11.87 1.90
CA TYR A 35 2.67 -11.63 2.87
C TYR A 35 3.05 -12.04 4.30
N ILE A 36 3.69 -13.20 4.46
CA ILE A 36 4.16 -13.67 5.76
C ILE A 36 5.22 -12.70 6.29
N SER A 37 6.28 -12.47 5.51
CA SER A 37 7.40 -11.58 5.89
C SER A 37 6.92 -10.18 6.31
N ILE A 38 6.01 -9.58 5.53
CA ILE A 38 5.39 -8.27 5.79
C ILE A 38 4.72 -8.25 7.17
N ASN A 39 4.05 -9.33 7.56
CA ASN A 39 3.25 -9.39 8.79
C ASN A 39 3.99 -10.00 10.00
N THR A 40 5.20 -10.57 9.81
CA THR A 40 5.92 -11.27 10.88
C THR A 40 7.33 -10.73 11.17
N ASN A 41 8.04 -10.14 10.20
CA ASN A 41 9.48 -9.87 10.39
C ASN A 41 9.82 -8.53 11.07
N SER A 42 8.93 -7.52 11.13
CA SER A 42 9.21 -6.23 11.81
C SER A 42 8.38 -5.99 13.09
N GLN A 43 8.00 -7.08 13.77
CA GLN A 43 7.07 -7.07 14.90
C GLN A 43 7.52 -6.25 16.13
N ILE A 44 8.80 -5.87 16.23
CA ILE A 44 9.29 -5.20 17.43
C ILE A 44 8.99 -3.69 17.40
N TYR A 45 9.02 -3.03 16.23
CA TYR A 45 8.85 -1.57 16.16
C TYR A 45 7.97 -1.11 14.99
N ASP A 46 8.37 -1.37 13.75
CA ASP A 46 7.70 -0.78 12.58
C ASP A 46 6.30 -1.34 12.35
N TYR A 47 6.13 -2.66 12.45
CA TYR A 47 4.84 -3.29 12.21
C TYR A 47 3.77 -2.82 13.22
N PRO A 48 3.99 -2.89 14.56
CA PRO A 48 3.01 -2.38 15.51
C PRO A 48 2.74 -0.89 15.35
N PHE A 49 3.78 -0.09 15.06
CA PHE A 49 3.64 1.35 14.86
C PHE A 49 2.72 1.68 13.68
N HIS A 50 2.99 1.12 12.50
CA HIS A 50 2.17 1.37 11.32
C HIS A 50 0.78 0.75 11.44
N MET A 51 0.67 -0.45 12.03
CA MET A 51 -0.63 -1.07 12.31
C MET A 51 -1.50 -0.18 13.20
N ALA A 52 -0.92 0.36 14.29
CA ALA A 52 -1.64 1.26 15.19
C ALA A 52 -2.10 2.54 14.49
N ARG A 53 -1.30 3.07 13.56
CA ARG A 53 -1.70 4.21 12.73
C ARG A 53 -2.88 3.88 11.82
N ILE A 54 -2.85 2.75 11.12
CA ILE A 54 -3.92 2.32 10.21
C ILE A 54 -5.22 2.07 10.99
N VAL A 55 -5.16 1.29 12.06
CA VAL A 55 -6.33 0.94 12.88
C VAL A 55 -6.88 2.17 13.59
N GLY A 56 -6.03 3.02 14.18
CA GLY A 56 -6.47 4.25 14.83
C GLY A 56 -7.08 5.24 13.84
N LEU A 57 -6.52 5.38 12.63
CA LEU A 57 -7.13 6.20 11.57
C LEU A 57 -8.50 5.65 11.16
N ALA A 58 -8.63 4.32 11.03
CA ALA A 58 -9.92 3.69 10.74
C ALA A 58 -10.96 3.98 11.84
N GLN A 59 -10.56 3.93 13.12
CA GLN A 59 -11.44 4.29 14.23
C GLN A 59 -11.89 5.76 14.15
N LEU A 60 -10.98 6.68 13.83
CA LEU A 60 -11.30 8.11 13.70
C LEU A 60 -12.26 8.37 12.54
N ILE A 61 -12.01 7.76 11.37
CA ILE A 61 -12.90 7.82 10.21
C ILE A 61 -14.29 7.28 10.57
N ALA A 62 -14.37 6.15 11.27
CA ALA A 62 -15.64 5.56 11.71
C ALA A 62 -16.41 6.46 12.69
N ASN A 63 -15.71 7.32 13.43
CA ASN A 63 -16.29 8.32 14.33
C ASN A 63 -16.52 9.70 13.67
N GLY A 64 -16.30 9.82 12.36
CA GLY A 64 -16.51 11.04 11.59
C GLY A 64 -15.35 12.05 11.60
N ASP A 65 -14.22 11.72 12.23
CA ASP A 65 -13.00 12.52 12.16
C ASP A 65 -12.12 12.08 10.98
N LEU A 66 -12.26 12.79 9.86
CA LEU A 66 -11.56 12.49 8.61
C LEU A 66 -10.16 13.06 8.53
N LEU A 67 -9.80 14.08 9.32
CA LEU A 67 -8.49 14.73 9.29
C LEU A 67 -7.92 14.86 10.71
N PRO A 68 -7.69 13.73 11.40
CA PRO A 68 -7.34 13.75 12.80
C PRO A 68 -5.92 14.25 13.04
N ASN A 69 -5.76 15.11 14.05
CA ASN A 69 -4.44 15.52 14.55
C ASN A 69 -3.89 14.58 15.62
N LEU A 70 -4.74 13.76 16.24
CA LEU A 70 -4.39 12.81 17.29
C LEU A 70 -4.83 11.41 16.91
N ASN A 71 -4.04 10.41 17.29
CA ASN A 71 -4.43 9.01 17.23
C ASN A 71 -4.52 8.45 18.66
N PHE A 72 -5.71 7.98 19.04
CA PHE A 72 -6.01 7.50 20.38
C PHE A 72 -5.66 6.03 20.62
N LEU A 73 -5.25 5.30 19.58
CA LEU A 73 -4.76 3.94 19.78
C LEU A 73 -3.39 3.92 20.48
N PHE A 74 -2.64 5.02 20.34
CA PHE A 74 -1.40 5.25 21.08
C PHE A 74 -1.69 5.67 22.51
N THR A 75 -0.67 5.56 23.37
CA THR A 75 -0.69 6.07 24.75
C THR A 75 -1.92 5.64 25.58
N HIS A 76 -2.42 4.43 25.31
CA HIS A 76 -3.57 3.83 26.00
C HIS A 76 -4.83 4.71 25.99
N GLY A 77 -5.14 5.39 24.87
CA GLY A 77 -6.34 6.22 24.78
C GLY A 77 -6.12 7.69 25.13
N SER A 78 -4.95 8.07 25.62
CA SER A 78 -4.65 9.48 25.94
C SER A 78 -4.46 10.34 24.68
N GLY A 79 -4.23 9.70 23.53
CA GLY A 79 -3.94 10.38 22.27
C GLY A 79 -2.45 10.63 22.08
N TYR A 80 -1.99 10.49 20.83
CA TYR A 80 -0.65 10.86 20.40
C TYR A 80 -0.71 11.59 19.07
N ALA A 81 0.05 12.67 18.94
CA ALA A 81 0.07 13.53 17.74
C ALA A 81 0.85 12.93 16.56
N VAL A 82 0.81 11.60 16.40
CA VAL A 82 1.47 10.90 15.28
C VAL A 82 1.05 11.42 13.90
N PRO A 83 -0.21 11.83 13.63
CA PRO A 83 -0.58 12.39 12.33
C PRO A 83 0.14 13.70 11.98
N MET A 84 0.54 14.48 12.99
CA MET A 84 1.26 15.76 12.79
C MET A 84 2.72 15.54 12.39
N PHE A 85 3.34 14.47 12.89
CA PHE A 85 4.73 14.12 12.57
C PHE A 85 4.83 13.19 11.35
N TYR A 86 3.80 12.38 11.11
CA TYR A 86 3.73 11.42 10.01
C TYR A 86 2.36 11.52 9.33
N GLY A 87 2.35 12.04 8.11
CA GLY A 87 1.12 12.24 7.34
C GLY A 87 0.33 10.94 7.13
N ASN A 88 -1.01 11.05 7.12
CA ASN A 88 -1.94 9.94 6.94
C ASN A 88 -2.31 9.66 5.47
N GLY A 89 -1.80 10.43 4.50
CA GLY A 89 -2.26 10.39 3.10
C GLY A 89 -2.33 8.98 2.51
N VAL A 90 -1.25 8.21 2.60
CA VAL A 90 -1.21 6.82 2.08
C VAL A 90 -2.03 5.85 2.93
N LEU A 91 -2.31 6.19 4.19
CA LEU A 91 -2.96 5.32 5.16
C LEU A 91 -4.48 5.29 5.05
N TYR A 92 -5.12 6.22 4.33
CA TYR A 92 -6.56 6.22 4.14
C TYR A 92 -7.07 4.95 3.44
N ILE A 93 -6.39 4.50 2.38
CA ILE A 93 -6.80 3.28 1.68
C ILE A 93 -6.68 2.05 2.60
N PRO A 94 -5.55 1.80 3.28
CA PRO A 94 -5.45 0.75 4.31
C PRO A 94 -6.48 0.84 5.43
N ALA A 95 -6.80 2.06 5.90
CA ALA A 95 -7.80 2.27 6.93
C ALA A 95 -9.20 1.86 6.44
N LEU A 96 -9.56 2.19 5.19
CA LEU A 96 -10.81 1.73 4.57
C LEU A 96 -10.82 0.20 4.40
N VAL A 97 -9.70 -0.40 3.98
CA VAL A 97 -9.57 -1.86 3.91
C VAL A 97 -9.80 -2.49 5.29
N TYR A 98 -9.26 -1.88 6.36
CA TYR A 98 -9.52 -2.34 7.72
C TYR A 98 -11.00 -2.21 8.11
N LEU A 99 -11.68 -1.11 7.75
CA LEU A 99 -13.10 -0.93 8.06
C LEU A 99 -13.99 -2.01 7.41
N VAL A 100 -13.63 -2.44 6.19
CA VAL A 100 -14.36 -3.47 5.45
C VAL A 100 -14.00 -4.88 5.97
N THR A 101 -12.71 -5.18 6.14
CA THR A 101 -12.24 -6.54 6.43
C THR A 101 -12.20 -6.86 7.92
N ARG A 102 -12.02 -5.87 8.78
CA ARG A 102 -11.72 -6.00 10.22
C ARG A 102 -10.47 -6.83 10.54
N VAL A 103 -9.60 -7.04 9.55
CA VAL A 103 -8.37 -7.83 9.68
C VAL A 103 -7.16 -6.92 9.52
N GLY A 104 -6.40 -6.73 10.61
CA GLY A 104 -5.23 -5.85 10.64
C GLY A 104 -4.16 -6.25 9.61
N THR A 105 -3.82 -7.53 9.52
CA THR A 105 -2.81 -8.04 8.58
C THR A 105 -3.16 -7.80 7.11
N VAL A 106 -4.46 -7.84 6.76
CA VAL A 106 -4.94 -7.53 5.41
C VAL A 106 -4.83 -6.03 5.14
N ALA A 107 -5.21 -5.19 6.10
CA ALA A 107 -5.03 -3.75 6.01
C ALA A 107 -3.55 -3.37 5.85
N PHE A 108 -2.66 -3.97 6.63
CA PHE A 108 -1.22 -3.74 6.53
C PHE A 108 -0.62 -4.27 5.22
N ALA A 109 -1.09 -5.41 4.72
CA ALA A 109 -0.70 -5.91 3.40
C ALA A 109 -1.15 -4.95 2.28
N SER A 110 -2.31 -4.32 2.39
CA SER A 110 -2.75 -3.30 1.42
C SER A 110 -1.86 -2.04 1.44
N TYR A 111 -1.36 -1.66 2.61
CA TYR A 111 -0.36 -0.59 2.75
C TYR A 111 0.95 -0.97 2.05
N ALA A 112 1.46 -2.17 2.30
CA ALA A 112 2.67 -2.69 1.65
C ALA A 112 2.51 -2.76 0.13
N PHE A 113 1.35 -3.20 -0.36
CA PHE A 113 1.02 -3.20 -1.79
C PHE A 113 1.13 -1.81 -2.42
N ILE A 114 0.54 -0.78 -1.78
CA ILE A 114 0.59 0.59 -2.28
C ILE A 114 2.04 1.09 -2.36
N ILE A 115 2.85 0.80 -1.35
CA ILE A 115 4.28 1.16 -1.36
C ILE A 115 4.99 0.46 -2.52
N MET A 116 4.84 -0.86 -2.66
CA MET A 116 5.49 -1.62 -3.74
C MET A 116 5.08 -1.10 -5.12
N TRP A 117 3.79 -0.80 -5.30
CA TRP A 117 3.29 -0.28 -6.56
C TRP A 117 3.82 1.13 -6.85
N ALA A 118 3.85 2.02 -5.86
CA ALA A 118 4.43 3.35 -5.98
C ALA A 118 5.94 3.29 -6.29
N THR A 119 6.69 2.42 -5.62
CA THR A 119 8.12 2.22 -5.88
C THR A 119 8.37 1.69 -7.29
N ALA A 120 7.63 0.66 -7.72
CA ALA A 120 7.80 0.09 -9.05
C ALA A 120 7.46 1.09 -10.16
N THR A 121 6.39 1.86 -10.01
CA THR A 121 5.97 2.88 -10.98
C THR A 121 6.93 4.07 -11.05
N THR A 122 7.34 4.61 -9.90
CA THR A 122 8.33 5.70 -9.86
C THR A 122 9.68 5.26 -10.44
N SER A 123 10.15 4.07 -10.07
CA SER A 123 11.41 3.52 -10.62
C SER A 123 11.33 3.31 -12.13
N TYR A 124 10.19 2.84 -12.64
CA TYR A 124 9.97 2.70 -14.08
C TYR A 124 10.13 4.04 -14.79
N PHE A 125 9.57 5.14 -14.27
CA PHE A 125 9.70 6.46 -14.88
C PHE A 125 11.09 7.11 -14.73
N CYS A 126 11.80 6.85 -13.63
CA CYS A 126 13.12 7.44 -13.39
C CYS A 126 14.26 6.72 -14.13
N LEU A 127 14.09 5.43 -14.44
CA LEU A 127 15.11 4.60 -15.09
C LEU A 127 14.87 4.41 -16.60
N LEU A 128 13.78 4.97 -17.13
CA LEU A 128 13.48 5.05 -18.55
C LEU A 128 14.22 6.22 -19.20
#